data_AF-A0A3B8W8W4-F1
#
_entry.id   AF-A0A3B8W8W4-F1
#
_cell.length_a   1.000
_cell.length_b   1.000
_cell.length_c   1.000
_cell.angle_alpha   90.00
_cell.angle_beta   90.00
_cell.angle_gamma   90.00
#
_symmetry.space_group_name_H-M   'P 1'
#
loop_
_entity.id
_entity.type
_entity.pdbx_description
1 polymer ?
#
loop_
_entity_poly.entity_id
_entity_poly.type
_entity_poly.pdbx_seq_one_letter_code
_entity_poly.pdbx_strand_id
1 'polypeptide(L)'
;MNAPFTLRPYQQEAVDATLNHFRKSDESAVIVLPTGAGKSLVIAELARLARRKILVLTHVKELVEQNHAKYQSYGLSGGIFAAGLKRKENHHQVTFASVQSVAANLDQFRDEYSLVIIDECHRVSGEETSQYQRIIELLRQQNDSLKVLGLTATPYRLAMGWIYRYHYRGFVRGSD
;
A
#
# COMPACT_ATOMS: atom_id res chain seq x y z
N MET A 1 8.39 10.20 24.26
CA MET A 1 8.46 10.01 22.79
C MET A 1 9.13 8.69 22.54
N ASN A 2 8.42 7.70 21.97
CA ASN A 2 9.07 6.44 21.60
C ASN A 2 10.03 6.73 20.44
N ALA A 3 11.28 6.28 20.56
CA ALA A 3 12.23 6.39 19.47
C ALA A 3 11.66 5.69 18.22
N PRO A 4 11.74 6.31 17.03
CA PRO A 4 11.32 5.63 15.80
C PRO A 4 12.12 4.33 15.68
N PHE A 5 11.45 3.25 15.27
CA PHE A 5 12.11 1.95 15.09
C PHE A 5 13.29 2.14 14.13
N THR A 6 14.48 1.71 14.55
CA THR A 6 15.63 1.65 13.65
C THR A 6 15.38 0.54 12.63
N LEU A 7 15.16 0.93 11.37
CA LEU A 7 14.97 -0.02 10.28
C LEU A 7 16.25 -0.83 10.04
N ARG A 8 16.08 -2.11 9.69
CA ARG A 8 17.18 -2.93 9.19
C ARG A 8 17.64 -2.40 7.82
N PRO A 9 18.90 -2.63 7.40
CA PRO A 9 19.43 -2.10 6.14
C PRO A 9 18.54 -2.35 4.92
N TYR A 10 18.03 -3.58 4.75
CA TYR A 10 17.15 -3.92 3.63
C TYR A 10 15.75 -3.25 3.70
N GLN A 11 15.27 -2.91 4.91
CA GLN A 11 14.02 -2.18 5.09
C GLN A 11 14.20 -0.72 4.72
N GLN A 12 15.32 -0.12 5.14
CA GLN A 12 15.68 1.24 4.75
C GLN A 12 15.91 1.34 3.24
N GLU A 13 16.61 0.37 2.64
CA GLU A 13 16.78 0.31 1.18
C GLU A 13 15.43 0.25 0.45
N ALA A 14 14.45 -0.52 0.96
CA ALA A 14 13.11 -0.56 0.38
C ALA A 14 12.40 0.81 0.46
N VAL A 15 12.51 1.51 1.59
CA VAL A 15 11.98 2.87 1.77
C VAL A 15 12.66 3.84 0.80
N ASP A 16 13.98 3.85 0.75
CA ASP A 16 14.77 4.76 -0.10
C ASP A 16 14.51 4.50 -1.59
N ALA A 17 14.43 3.25 -2.01
CA ALA A 17 14.09 2.85 -3.37
C ALA A 17 12.70 3.37 -3.77
N THR A 18 11.72 3.25 -2.86
CA THR A 18 10.35 3.77 -3.08
C THR A 18 10.36 5.29 -3.26
N LEU A 19 11.04 6.01 -2.36
CA LEU A 19 11.13 7.47 -2.43
C LEU A 19 11.84 7.92 -3.71
N ASN A 20 12.93 7.26 -4.07
CA ASN A 20 13.71 7.60 -5.26
C ASN A 20 12.94 7.33 -6.55
N HIS A 21 12.17 6.24 -6.61
CA HIS A 21 11.27 5.94 -7.73
C HIS A 21 10.20 7.04 -7.86
N PHE A 22 9.47 7.31 -6.77
CA PHE A 22 8.35 8.26 -6.77
C PHE A 22 8.73 9.75 -6.80
N ARG A 23 10.02 10.08 -6.67
CA ARG A 23 10.56 11.42 -6.97
C ARG A 23 10.81 11.63 -8.46
N LYS A 24 10.98 10.54 -9.22
CA LYS A 24 11.35 10.58 -10.64
C LYS A 24 10.20 10.19 -11.56
N SER A 25 9.20 9.47 -11.04
CA SER A 25 8.10 8.91 -11.82
C SER A 25 6.87 8.69 -10.94
N ASP A 26 5.68 8.73 -11.53
CA ASP A 26 4.43 8.34 -10.87
C ASP A 26 4.01 6.90 -11.22
N GLU A 27 4.82 6.17 -12.01
CA GLU A 27 4.57 4.78 -12.41
C GLU A 27 4.43 3.87 -11.19
N SER A 28 3.49 2.93 -11.25
CA SER A 28 3.29 1.95 -10.17
C SER A 28 4.54 1.11 -9.92
N ALA A 29 4.81 0.77 -8.66
CA ALA A 29 5.97 -0.05 -8.27
C ALA A 29 5.56 -1.19 -7.32
N VAL A 30 6.39 -2.24 -7.27
CA VAL A 30 6.22 -3.36 -6.34
C VAL A 30 7.52 -3.61 -5.57
N ILE A 31 7.43 -3.69 -4.24
CA ILE A 31 8.49 -4.20 -3.39
C ILE A 31 8.21 -5.66 -3.06
N VAL A 32 9.21 -6.51 -3.28
CA VAL A 32 9.17 -7.91 -2.87
C VAL A 32 10.00 -8.11 -1.61
N LEU A 33 9.34 -8.45 -0.50
CA LEU A 33 9.98 -8.78 0.78
C LEU A 33 9.40 -10.09 1.30
N PRO A 34 10.23 -11.06 1.71
CA PRO A 34 9.74 -12.35 2.17
C PRO A 34 8.92 -12.21 3.46
N THR A 35 8.09 -13.20 3.74
CA THR A 35 7.35 -13.29 5.00
C THR A 35 8.30 -13.20 6.19
N GLY A 36 7.91 -12.48 7.24
CA GLY A 36 8.77 -12.24 8.41
C GLY A 36 9.85 -11.15 8.21
N ALA A 37 10.04 -10.59 7.02
CA ALA A 37 11.00 -9.50 6.79
C ALA A 37 10.58 -8.16 7.42
N GLY A 38 9.35 -8.05 7.92
CA GLY A 38 8.83 -6.83 8.54
C GLY A 38 8.27 -5.82 7.53
N LYS A 39 7.47 -6.26 6.55
CA LYS A 39 6.78 -5.38 5.58
C LYS A 39 6.01 -4.24 6.26
N SER A 40 5.36 -4.52 7.39
CA SER A 40 4.61 -3.52 8.16
C SER A 40 5.48 -2.38 8.69
N LEU A 41 6.78 -2.60 8.96
CA LEU A 41 7.72 -1.53 9.32
C LEU A 41 8.03 -0.61 8.13
N VAL A 42 8.18 -1.19 6.92
CA VAL A 42 8.38 -0.42 5.69
C VAL A 42 7.13 0.42 5.38
N ILE A 43 5.93 -0.17 5.50
CA ILE A 43 4.65 0.54 5.33
C ILE A 43 4.53 1.68 6.35
N ALA A 44 4.79 1.41 7.63
CA ALA A 44 4.71 2.41 8.68
C ALA A 44 5.70 3.57 8.47
N GLU A 45 6.92 3.28 8.02
CA GLU A 45 7.92 4.31 7.75
C GLU A 45 7.55 5.17 6.53
N LEU A 46 7.11 4.55 5.43
CA LEU A 46 6.60 5.29 4.27
C LEU A 46 5.41 6.16 4.65
N ALA A 47 4.51 5.64 5.49
CA ALA A 47 3.36 6.37 6.00
C ALA A 47 3.75 7.56 6.88
N ARG A 48 4.77 7.39 7.74
CA ARG A 48 5.32 8.46 8.58
C ARG A 48 5.95 9.58 7.76
N LEU A 49 6.61 9.24 6.66
CA LEU A 49 7.29 10.19 5.77
C LEU A 49 6.31 10.93 4.83
N ALA A 50 5.09 10.42 4.66
CA ALA A 50 4.08 11.06 3.83
C ALA A 50 3.66 12.42 4.41
N ARG A 51 3.53 13.42 3.54
CA ARG A 51 3.06 14.78 3.88
C ARG A 51 1.63 15.07 3.40
N ARG A 52 1.10 14.18 2.57
CA ARG A 52 -0.24 14.25 1.99
C ARG A 52 -1.01 12.99 2.39
N LYS A 53 -2.31 12.97 2.09
CA LYS A 53 -3.17 11.86 2.47
C LYS A 53 -2.75 10.57 1.76
N ILE A 54 -2.70 9.47 2.51
CA ILE A 54 -2.37 8.15 1.96
C ILE A 54 -3.34 7.09 2.45
N LEU A 55 -3.51 6.05 1.62
CA LEU A 55 -4.38 4.92 1.90
C LEU A 55 -3.56 3.63 1.89
N VAL A 56 -3.62 2.89 2.98
CA VAL A 56 -2.98 1.57 3.08
C VAL A 56 -4.08 0.51 3.00
N LEU A 57 -4.10 -0.23 1.90
CA LEU A 57 -5.07 -1.27 1.58
C LEU A 57 -4.52 -2.65 1.93
N THR A 58 -5.37 -3.47 2.55
CA THR A 58 -5.13 -4.91 2.70
C THR A 58 -6.44 -5.69 2.62
N HIS A 59 -6.36 -7.00 2.51
CA HIS A 59 -7.52 -7.85 2.20
C HIS A 59 -8.26 -8.38 3.43
N VAL A 60 -7.59 -8.52 4.58
CA VAL A 60 -8.18 -9.04 5.83
C VAL A 60 -8.06 -8.04 6.96
N LYS A 61 -9.05 -8.03 7.86
CA LYS A 61 -9.15 -7.07 8.97
C LYS A 61 -7.99 -7.17 9.96
N GLU A 62 -7.45 -8.37 10.16
CA GLU A 62 -6.33 -8.65 11.05
C GLU A 62 -5.07 -7.92 10.56
N LEU A 63 -4.83 -7.91 9.24
CA LEU A 63 -3.72 -7.14 8.66
C LEU A 63 -3.96 -5.63 8.72
N VAL A 64 -5.22 -5.17 8.64
CA VAL A 64 -5.55 -3.75 8.83
C VAL A 64 -5.13 -3.33 10.24
N GLU A 65 -5.56 -4.09 11.26
CA GLU A 65 -5.25 -3.81 12.66
C GLU A 65 -3.74 -3.89 12.95
N GLN A 66 -3.05 -4.90 12.42
CA GLN A 66 -1.60 -5.05 12.60
C GLN A 66 -0.79 -3.90 11.97
N ASN A 67 -1.13 -3.49 10.74
CA ASN A 67 -0.46 -2.37 10.08
C ASN A 67 -0.75 -1.05 10.79
N HIS A 68 -1.99 -0.82 11.22
CA HIS A 68 -2.38 0.35 12.02
C HIS A 68 -1.64 0.40 13.36
N ALA A 69 -1.62 -0.71 14.12
CA ALA A 69 -0.92 -0.80 15.39
C ALA A 69 0.59 -0.57 15.23
N LYS A 70 1.19 -1.08 14.14
CA LYS A 70 2.60 -0.84 13.83
C LYS A 70 2.85 0.65 13.60
N TYR A 71 2.01 1.34 12.85
CA TYR A 71 2.12 2.77 12.64
C TYR A 71 1.92 3.57 13.94
N GLN A 72 0.94 3.22 14.77
CA GLN A 72 0.71 3.86 16.06
C GLN A 72 1.87 3.71 17.03
N SER A 73 2.61 2.59 16.97
CA SER A 73 3.77 2.37 17.83
C SER A 73 4.90 3.39 17.65
N TYR A 74 4.91 4.14 16.53
CA TYR A 74 5.82 5.27 16.27
C TYR A 74 5.35 6.57 16.95
N GLY A 75 4.25 6.53 17.71
CA GLY A 75 3.62 7.71 18.32
C GLY A 75 2.77 8.54 17.36
N LEU A 76 2.32 7.93 16.26
CA LEU A 76 1.55 8.58 15.19
C LEU A 76 0.06 8.24 15.28
N SER A 77 -0.79 9.13 14.75
CA SER A 77 -2.24 8.92 14.68
C SER A 77 -2.67 8.63 13.24
N GLY A 78 -3.50 7.61 13.07
CA GLY A 78 -4.06 7.18 11.78
C GLY A 78 -5.42 6.53 11.97
N GLY A 79 -6.21 6.48 10.91
CA GLY A 79 -7.57 5.94 10.91
C GLY A 79 -7.61 4.46 10.54
N ILE A 80 -8.66 3.78 10.98
CA ILE A 80 -9.06 2.47 10.46
C ILE A 80 -10.37 2.58 9.68
N PHE A 81 -10.38 2.02 8.47
CA PHE A 81 -11.59 1.85 7.66
C PHE A 81 -11.81 0.38 7.32
N ALA A 82 -12.45 -0.35 8.24
CA ALA A 82 -12.74 -1.77 8.06
C ALA A 82 -14.05 -2.13 8.79
N ALA A 83 -15.05 -2.59 8.03
CA ALA A 83 -16.33 -3.04 8.57
C ALA A 83 -16.16 -4.17 9.60
N GLY A 84 -15.23 -5.10 9.35
CA GLY A 84 -14.89 -6.20 10.27
C GLY A 84 -14.29 -5.76 11.61
N LEU A 85 -13.81 -4.51 11.72
CA LEU A 85 -13.34 -3.88 12.97
C LEU A 85 -14.34 -2.85 13.50
N LYS A 86 -15.51 -2.69 12.87
CA LYS A 86 -16.55 -1.70 13.20
C LYS A 86 -16.02 -0.25 13.24
N ARG A 87 -15.01 0.06 12.41
CA ARG A 87 -14.39 1.40 12.31
C ARG A 87 -14.49 1.92 10.87
N LYS A 88 -14.86 3.20 10.74
CA LYS A 88 -15.02 3.92 9.46
C LYS A 88 -14.37 5.31 9.56
N GLU A 89 -13.06 5.34 9.76
CA GLU A 89 -12.31 6.57 9.98
C GLU A 89 -11.49 6.92 8.74
N ASN A 90 -12.03 7.79 7.90
CA ASN A 90 -11.35 8.24 6.67
C ASN A 90 -10.82 9.68 6.74
N HIS A 91 -10.90 10.36 7.87
CA HIS A 91 -10.50 11.78 7.97
C HIS A 91 -9.00 11.98 8.27
N HIS A 92 -8.29 10.93 8.68
CA HIS A 92 -6.87 11.00 9.01
C HIS A 92 -5.99 11.16 7.77
N GLN A 93 -4.78 11.72 7.95
CA GLN A 93 -3.76 11.75 6.88
C GLN A 93 -3.39 10.34 6.41
N VAL A 94 -3.32 9.38 7.33
CA VAL A 94 -3.04 7.97 7.02
C VAL A 94 -4.25 7.14 7.44
N THR A 95 -4.82 6.40 6.49
CA THR A 95 -5.91 5.46 6.77
C THR A 95 -5.51 4.05 6.37
N PHE A 96 -5.67 3.10 7.29
CA PHE A 96 -5.51 1.67 7.05
C PHE A 96 -6.89 1.06 6.82
N ALA A 97 -7.08 0.40 5.70
CA ALA A 97 -8.40 -0.01 5.26
C ALA A 97 -8.44 -1.41 4.66
N SER A 98 -9.58 -2.08 4.83
CA SER A 98 -9.84 -3.30 4.05
C SER A 98 -10.40 -2.93 2.68
N VAL A 99 -9.89 -3.59 1.64
CA VAL A 99 -10.28 -3.35 0.23
C VAL A 99 -11.79 -3.45 0.06
N GLN A 100 -12.41 -4.48 0.64
CA GLN A 100 -13.85 -4.67 0.59
C GLN A 100 -14.65 -3.52 1.22
N SER A 101 -14.15 -2.95 2.33
CA SER A 101 -14.83 -1.84 2.99
C SER A 101 -14.76 -0.58 2.15
N VAL A 102 -13.60 -0.27 1.58
CA VAL A 102 -13.42 0.89 0.70
C VAL A 102 -14.28 0.74 -0.56
N ALA A 103 -14.22 -0.42 -1.23
CA ALA A 103 -15.00 -0.67 -2.45
C ALA A 103 -16.52 -0.59 -2.25
N ALA A 104 -17.02 -0.87 -1.03
CA ALA A 104 -18.43 -0.75 -0.68
C ALA A 104 -18.85 0.67 -0.23
N ASN A 105 -17.89 1.59 -0.02
CA ASN A 105 -18.14 2.95 0.50
C ASN A 105 -17.31 3.98 -0.30
N LEU A 106 -17.17 3.77 -1.61
CA LEU A 106 -16.34 4.60 -2.51
C LEU A 106 -16.71 6.09 -2.44
N ASP A 107 -17.99 6.39 -2.22
CA ASP A 107 -18.53 7.74 -2.07
C ASP A 107 -17.91 8.53 -0.90
N GLN A 108 -17.30 7.85 0.08
CA GLN A 108 -16.61 8.45 1.24
C GLN A 108 -15.12 8.73 0.99
N PHE A 109 -14.57 8.33 -0.17
CA PHE A 109 -13.17 8.50 -0.53
C PHE A 109 -13.03 9.53 -1.66
N ARG A 110 -13.38 10.78 -1.36
CA ARG A 110 -13.35 11.91 -2.31
C ARG A 110 -12.17 12.87 -2.12
N ASP A 111 -11.35 12.64 -1.09
CA ASP A 111 -10.17 13.47 -0.84
C ASP A 111 -9.04 13.12 -1.82
N GLU A 112 -8.09 14.04 -2.03
CA GLU A 112 -6.90 13.75 -2.81
C GLU A 112 -5.89 12.90 -2.02
N TYR A 113 -5.64 11.69 -2.50
CA TYR A 113 -4.59 10.81 -1.98
C TYR A 113 -3.34 10.92 -2.84
N SER A 114 -2.17 11.05 -2.22
CA SER A 114 -0.89 11.08 -2.94
C SER A 114 -0.31 9.70 -3.20
N LEU A 115 -0.65 8.72 -2.36
CA LEU A 115 -0.11 7.37 -2.41
C LEU A 115 -1.15 6.36 -1.90
N VAL A 116 -1.31 5.27 -2.64
CA VAL A 116 -1.96 4.05 -2.19
C VAL A 116 -0.91 2.97 -2.02
N ILE A 117 -0.85 2.37 -0.83
CA ILE A 117 -0.03 1.21 -0.54
C ILE A 117 -0.92 -0.02 -0.48
N ILE A 118 -0.60 -1.07 -1.22
CA ILE A 118 -1.35 -2.33 -1.24
C ILE A 118 -0.48 -3.42 -0.63
N ASP A 119 -0.82 -3.85 0.59
CA ASP A 119 -0.20 -5.00 1.24
C ASP A 119 -0.79 -6.31 0.70
N GLU A 120 0.06 -7.32 0.57
CA GLU A 120 -0.22 -8.55 -0.17
C GLU A 120 -0.76 -8.29 -1.59
N CYS A 121 -0.08 -7.40 -2.32
CA CYS A 121 -0.52 -6.95 -3.64
C CYS A 121 -0.64 -8.07 -4.68
N HIS A 122 -0.04 -9.24 -4.45
CA HIS A 122 -0.25 -10.44 -5.29
C HIS A 122 -1.72 -10.84 -5.42
N ARG A 123 -2.61 -10.35 -4.55
CA ARG A 123 -4.05 -10.56 -4.61
C ARG A 123 -4.77 -9.65 -5.61
N VAL A 124 -4.12 -8.60 -6.12
CA VAL A 124 -4.67 -7.77 -7.19
C VAL A 124 -4.86 -8.65 -8.42
N SER A 125 -6.06 -8.68 -8.98
CA SER A 125 -6.35 -9.39 -10.22
C SER A 125 -6.13 -8.48 -11.43
N GLY A 126 -5.86 -9.07 -12.59
CA GLY A 126 -5.82 -8.35 -13.87
C GLY A 126 -7.21 -8.02 -14.44
N GLU A 127 -8.28 -8.32 -13.70
CA GLU A 127 -9.64 -8.00 -14.13
C GLU A 127 -9.91 -6.50 -13.92
N GLU A 128 -10.35 -5.82 -14.98
CA GLU A 128 -10.68 -4.39 -14.97
C GLU A 128 -11.76 -4.05 -13.93
N THR A 129 -12.62 -5.00 -13.58
CA THR A 129 -13.72 -4.82 -12.63
C THR A 129 -13.35 -5.13 -11.18
N SER A 130 -12.07 -5.42 -10.90
CA SER A 130 -11.62 -5.78 -9.55
C SER A 130 -11.84 -4.64 -8.56
N GLN A 131 -12.05 -4.99 -7.29
CA GLN A 131 -12.24 -4.01 -6.22
C GLN A 131 -11.04 -3.06 -6.09
N TYR A 132 -9.82 -3.56 -6.29
CA TYR A 132 -8.61 -2.74 -6.29
C TYR A 132 -8.63 -1.71 -7.42
N GLN A 133 -8.95 -2.17 -8.64
CA GLN A 133 -8.97 -1.31 -9.82
C GLN A 133 -10.00 -0.19 -9.67
N ARG A 134 -11.22 -0.51 -9.22
CA ARG A 134 -12.27 0.49 -8.95
C ARG A 134 -11.85 1.54 -7.92
N ILE A 135 -11.11 1.14 -6.88
CA ILE A 135 -10.58 2.08 -5.89
C ILE A 135 -9.52 2.98 -6.52
N ILE A 136 -8.55 2.40 -7.24
CA ILE A 136 -7.45 3.15 -7.87
C ILE A 136 -7.99 4.14 -8.91
N GLU A 137 -8.95 3.72 -9.73
CA GLU A 137 -9.60 4.57 -10.74
C GLU A 137 -10.33 5.75 -10.11
N LEU A 138 -11.12 5.50 -9.05
CA LEU A 138 -11.76 6.57 -8.31
C LEU A 138 -10.70 7.56 -7.79
N LEU A 139 -9.65 7.05 -7.13
CA LEU A 139 -8.61 7.90 -6.53
C LEU A 139 -7.83 8.70 -7.57
N ARG A 140 -7.63 8.16 -8.77
CA ARG A 140 -7.03 8.86 -9.90
C ARG A 140 -7.91 10.00 -10.42
N GLN A 141 -9.24 9.86 -10.40
CA GLN A 141 -10.14 10.97 -10.77
C GLN A 141 -9.98 12.19 -9.85
N GLN A 142 -9.51 12.02 -8.61
CA GLN A 142 -9.18 13.13 -7.73
C GLN A 142 -7.72 13.60 -7.86
N ASN A 143 -6.80 12.71 -8.22
CA ASN A 143 -5.39 13.02 -8.38
C ASN A 143 -4.75 12.17 -9.48
N ASP A 144 -4.55 12.76 -10.66
CA ASP A 144 -3.93 12.07 -11.81
C ASP A 144 -2.48 11.61 -11.52
N SER A 145 -1.79 12.26 -10.58
CA SER A 145 -0.45 11.88 -10.10
C SER A 145 -0.49 10.91 -8.91
N LEU A 146 -1.57 10.13 -8.76
CA LEU A 146 -1.67 9.11 -7.72
C LEU A 146 -0.60 8.04 -7.88
N LYS A 147 0.21 7.87 -6.84
CA LYS A 147 1.21 6.80 -6.75
C LYS A 147 0.60 5.53 -6.21
N VAL A 148 0.97 4.39 -6.78
CA VAL A 148 0.53 3.06 -6.31
C VAL A 148 1.75 2.18 -6.03
N LEU A 149 1.84 1.69 -4.79
CA LEU A 149 2.91 0.82 -4.33
C LEU A 149 2.33 -0.52 -3.87
N GLY A 150 2.77 -1.61 -4.47
CA GLY A 150 2.49 -2.96 -3.99
C GLY A 150 3.60 -3.48 -3.08
N LEU A 151 3.23 -4.19 -2.01
CA LEU A 151 4.14 -5.03 -1.23
C LEU A 151 3.67 -6.48 -1.24
N THR A 152 4.56 -7.42 -1.50
CA THR A 152 4.23 -8.85 -1.48
C THR A 152 5.44 -9.71 -1.14
N ALA A 153 5.21 -10.90 -0.59
CA ALA A 153 6.23 -11.95 -0.50
C ALA A 153 6.24 -12.85 -1.75
N THR A 154 5.15 -12.87 -2.50
CA THR A 154 4.87 -13.83 -3.57
C THR A 154 4.52 -13.07 -4.86
N PRO A 155 5.52 -12.63 -5.64
CA PRO A 155 5.28 -11.83 -6.85
C PRO A 155 4.80 -12.64 -8.06
N TYR A 156 4.86 -13.97 -8.00
CA TYR A 156 4.41 -14.87 -9.06
C TYR A 156 3.27 -15.77 -8.55
N ARG A 157 2.23 -15.96 -9.38
CA ARG A 157 1.12 -16.88 -9.12
C ARG A 157 0.91 -17.78 -10.34
N LEU A 158 0.79 -19.09 -10.12
CA LEU A 158 0.73 -20.11 -11.20
C LEU A 158 -0.31 -19.86 -12.29
N ALA A 159 -1.42 -19.17 -11.99
CA ALA A 159 -2.48 -18.86 -12.97
C ALA A 159 -2.47 -17.40 -13.47
N MET A 160 -1.64 -16.53 -12.90
CA MET A 160 -1.68 -15.08 -13.18
C MET A 160 -0.32 -14.50 -13.56
N GLY A 161 0.73 -15.32 -13.56
CA GLY A 161 2.08 -14.89 -13.88
C GLY A 161 2.68 -13.95 -12.83
N TRP A 162 3.54 -13.04 -13.29
CA TRP A 162 4.22 -12.05 -12.47
C TRP A 162 3.37 -10.79 -12.29
N ILE A 163 3.33 -10.23 -11.08
CA ILE A 163 2.64 -8.95 -10.81
C ILE A 163 3.37 -7.71 -11.34
N TYR A 164 4.60 -7.87 -11.84
CA TYR A 164 5.41 -6.79 -12.39
C TYR A 164 6.03 -7.20 -13.71
N ARG A 165 6.25 -6.22 -14.59
CA ARG A 165 6.88 -6.42 -15.91
C ARG A 165 8.38 -6.19 -15.90
N TYR A 166 8.85 -5.12 -15.25
CA TYR A 166 10.25 -4.72 -15.24
C TYR A 166 10.87 -4.89 -13.86
N HIS A 167 12.02 -5.54 -13.78
CA HIS A 167 12.82 -5.65 -12.56
C HIS A 167 13.94 -4.60 -12.59
N TYR A 168 14.25 -3.97 -11.46
CA TYR A 168 15.29 -2.93 -11.35
C TYR A 168 16.71 -3.39 -11.75
N ARG A 169 16.93 -4.71 -11.84
CA ARG A 169 18.18 -5.34 -12.32
C ARG A 169 18.21 -5.58 -13.84
N GLY A 170 17.25 -5.03 -14.59
CA GLY A 170 17.20 -5.13 -16.05
C GLY A 170 16.46 -6.36 -16.60
N PHE A 171 15.88 -7.21 -15.75
CA PHE A 171 15.07 -8.34 -16.21
C PHE A 171 13.67 -7.88 -16.63
N VAL A 172 13.17 -8.43 -17.73
CA VAL A 172 11.79 -8.26 -18.19
C VAL A 172 11.06 -9.58 -17.98
N ARG A 173 9.90 -9.55 -17.31
CA ARG A 173 8.99 -10.70 -17.21
C ARG A 173 8.10 -10.71 -18.44
N GLY A 174 8.05 -11.85 -19.12
CA GLY A 174 7.11 -12.07 -20.21
C GLY A 174 5.68 -12.13 -19.68
N SER A 175 4.74 -11.66 -20.49
CA SER A 175 3.37 -12.13 -20.46
C SER A 175 3.36 -13.51 -21.11
N ASP A 176 3.05 -14.55 -20.33
CA ASP A 176 2.67 -15.84 -20.91
C ASP A 176 1.42 -15.67 -21.79
#